data_AF-A0AA88XLR3-F1
#
_entry.id   AF-A0AA88XLR3-F1
#
_cell.length_a   1.000
_cell.length_b   1.000
_cell.length_c   1.000
_cell.angle_alpha   90.00
_cell.angle_beta   90.00
_cell.angle_gamma   90.00
#
_symmetry.space_group_name_H-M   'P 1'
#
loop_
_entity.id
_entity.type
_entity.pdbx_description
1 polymer ?
#
loop_
_entity_poly.entity_id
_entity_poly.type
_entity_poly.pdbx_seq_one_letter_code
_entity_poly.pdbx_strand_id
1 'polypeptide(L)'
;MAFYVKFFYLYTNLLGIGWALVYYEIMRVLESHWFTWVSQSNHIPMHIDSDSAQPWLKLQMHATCDIEKSFFNDWFTGHLNFQIEHHLFPTMPRHNLYKIQPLVRSLCKKHGIDYQIKTLSQSFIDIVK
;
A
#
# COMPACT_ATOMS: atom_id res chain seq x y z
N MET A 1 -0.79 -12.30 23.16
CA MET A 1 -1.21 -13.59 23.76
C MET A 1 -2.72 -13.70 24.00
N ALA A 2 -3.41 -12.65 24.44
CA ALA A 2 -4.87 -12.66 24.64
C ALA A 2 -5.69 -13.06 23.38
N PHE A 3 -5.23 -12.68 22.18
CA PHE A 3 -5.86 -13.07 20.92
C PHE A 3 -5.94 -14.60 20.76
N TYR A 4 -4.80 -15.30 20.90
CA TYR A 4 -4.72 -16.75 20.72
C TYR A 4 -5.58 -17.49 21.74
N VAL A 5 -5.57 -17.07 23.00
CA VAL A 5 -6.40 -17.67 24.05
C VAL A 5 -7.89 -17.53 23.70
N LYS A 6 -8.34 -16.33 23.30
CA LYS A 6 -9.73 -16.11 22.89
C LYS A 6 -10.10 -16.92 21.65
N PHE A 7 -9.22 -16.93 20.65
CA PHE A 7 -9.43 -17.68 19.42
C PHE A 7 -9.62 -19.17 19.72
N PHE A 8 -8.66 -19.80 20.40
CA PHE A 8 -8.78 -21.23 20.68
C PHE A 8 -9.95 -21.51 21.62
N TYR A 9 -10.19 -20.71 22.67
CA TYR A 9 -11.36 -20.89 23.55
C TYR A 9 -12.69 -20.87 22.79
N LEU A 10 -12.86 -19.96 21.83
CA LEU A 10 -14.11 -19.85 21.05
C LEU A 10 -14.22 -20.95 19.99
N TYR A 11 -13.17 -21.16 19.20
CA TYR A 11 -13.25 -21.97 18.00
C TYR A 11 -12.97 -23.45 18.24
N THR A 12 -12.22 -23.86 19.27
CA THR A 12 -12.04 -25.29 19.56
C THR A 12 -13.32 -25.93 20.07
N ASN A 13 -14.13 -25.20 20.84
CA ASN A 13 -15.43 -25.69 21.31
C ASN A 13 -16.44 -25.84 20.16
N LEU A 14 -16.34 -24.98 19.14
CA LEU A 14 -17.26 -24.99 17.99
C LEU A 14 -16.83 -25.98 16.90
N LEU A 15 -15.55 -26.05 16.59
CA LEU A 15 -15.02 -26.76 15.42
C LEU A 15 -14.22 -28.02 15.79
N GLY A 16 -13.82 -28.17 17.05
CA GLY A 16 -12.77 -29.10 17.45
C GLY A 16 -11.37 -28.55 17.15
N ILE A 17 -10.35 -29.10 17.82
CA ILE A 17 -8.98 -28.57 17.74
C ILE A 17 -8.37 -28.62 16.34
N GLY A 18 -8.61 -29.71 15.59
CA GLY A 18 -8.09 -29.87 14.23
C GLY A 18 -8.63 -28.79 13.27
N TRP A 19 -9.94 -28.61 13.23
CA TRP A 19 -10.57 -27.60 12.37
C TRP A 19 -10.32 -26.17 12.83
N ALA A 20 -10.19 -25.92 14.13
CA ALA A 20 -9.78 -24.61 14.63
C ALA A 20 -8.37 -24.22 14.14
N LEU A 21 -7.43 -25.17 14.08
CA LEU A 21 -6.11 -24.96 13.49
C LEU A 21 -6.19 -24.72 11.99
N VAL A 22 -6.95 -25.52 11.24
CA VAL A 22 -7.14 -25.31 9.79
C VAL A 22 -7.74 -23.92 9.52
N TYR A 23 -8.77 -23.52 10.28
CA TYR A 23 -9.38 -22.20 10.16
C TYR A 23 -8.37 -21.08 10.43
N TYR A 24 -7.56 -21.22 11.49
CA TYR A 24 -6.51 -20.27 11.80
C TYR A 24 -5.51 -20.15 10.64
N GLU A 25 -4.99 -21.27 10.13
CA GLU A 25 -4.00 -21.25 9.05
C GLU A 25 -4.56 -20.66 7.76
N ILE A 26 -5.81 -20.93 7.41
CA ILE A 26 -6.47 -20.29 6.24
C ILE A 26 -6.51 -18.77 6.42
N MET A 27 -6.93 -18.29 7.59
CA MET A 27 -6.98 -16.84 7.86
C MET A 27 -5.58 -16.22 7.80
N ARG A 28 -4.56 -16.89 8.35
CA ARG A 28 -3.16 -16.43 8.29
C ARG A 28 -2.62 -16.38 6.87
N VAL A 29 -2.92 -17.38 6.06
CA VAL A 29 -2.55 -17.40 4.63
C VAL A 29 -3.21 -16.25 3.90
N LEU A 30 -4.53 -16.02 4.08
CA LEU A 30 -5.25 -14.92 3.44
C LEU A 30 -4.70 -13.55 3.87
N GLU A 31 -4.50 -13.33 5.16
CA GLU A 31 -3.90 -12.10 5.71
C GLU A 31 -2.50 -11.87 5.15
N SER A 32 -1.66 -12.91 5.12
CA SER A 32 -0.30 -12.82 4.61
C SER A 32 -0.27 -12.45 3.13
N HIS A 33 -1.14 -13.05 2.31
CA HIS A 33 -1.21 -12.75 0.89
C HIS A 33 -1.70 -11.32 0.67
N TRP A 34 -2.78 -10.91 1.35
CA TRP A 34 -3.25 -9.53 1.30
C TRP A 34 -2.12 -8.56 1.64
N PHE A 35 -1.49 -8.73 2.82
CA PHE A 35 -0.45 -7.83 3.30
C PHE A 35 0.73 -7.78 2.34
N THR A 36 1.14 -8.93 1.78
CA THR A 36 2.24 -8.99 0.82
C THR A 36 1.90 -8.19 -0.43
N TRP A 37 0.76 -8.44 -1.06
CA TRP A 37 0.36 -7.71 -2.28
C TRP A 37 0.25 -6.21 -2.05
N VAL A 38 -0.38 -5.80 -0.95
CA VAL A 38 -0.48 -4.38 -0.58
C VAL A 38 0.88 -3.78 -0.27
N SER A 39 1.76 -4.46 0.46
CA SER A 39 3.09 -3.92 0.78
C SER A 39 3.95 -3.76 -0.46
N GLN A 40 3.94 -4.77 -1.34
CA GLN A 40 4.72 -4.77 -2.58
C GLN A 40 4.20 -3.74 -3.59
N SER A 41 2.87 -3.51 -3.65
CA SER A 41 2.26 -2.49 -4.52
C SER A 41 2.71 -1.06 -4.21
N ASN A 42 3.33 -0.82 -3.05
CA ASN A 42 3.88 0.47 -2.65
C ASN A 42 5.38 0.61 -2.89
N HIS A 43 6.07 -0.48 -3.27
CA HIS A 43 7.51 -0.51 -3.53
C HIS A 43 7.78 -0.84 -5.00
N ILE A 44 6.90 -0.40 -5.90
CA ILE A 44 7.03 -0.66 -7.33
C ILE A 44 8.34 -0.02 -7.81
N PRO A 45 9.28 -0.79 -8.39
CA PRO A 45 10.49 -0.21 -8.94
C PRO A 45 10.12 0.68 -10.14
N MET A 46 10.56 1.93 -10.08
CA MET A 46 10.51 2.84 -11.22
C MET A 46 11.84 2.76 -11.97
N HIS A 47 11.83 3.03 -13.28
CA HIS A 47 13.03 2.99 -14.11
C HIS A 47 14.02 4.09 -13.71
N ILE A 48 14.99 3.73 -12.85
CA ILE A 48 16.10 4.57 -12.43
C ILE A 48 17.39 3.80 -12.68
N ASP A 49 17.95 3.98 -13.87
CA ASP A 49 19.11 3.19 -14.34
C ASP A 49 20.44 3.66 -13.69
N SER A 50 20.52 4.93 -13.30
CA SER A 50 21.69 5.54 -12.66
C SER A 50 21.33 6.80 -11.90
N ASP A 51 22.18 7.19 -10.95
CA ASP A 51 22.05 8.48 -10.26
C ASP A 51 22.38 9.61 -11.25
N SER A 52 21.37 10.39 -11.61
CA SER A 52 21.50 11.55 -12.50
C SER A 52 21.59 12.88 -11.75
N ALA A 53 21.87 12.85 -10.44
CA ALA A 53 21.96 14.01 -9.56
C ALA A 53 20.71 14.92 -9.64
N GLN A 54 19.53 14.31 -9.78
CA GLN A 54 18.28 15.05 -9.86
C GLN A 54 18.00 15.79 -8.55
N PRO A 55 17.42 17.00 -8.60
CA PRO A 55 16.90 17.65 -7.42
C PRO A 55 15.91 16.72 -6.68
N TRP A 56 15.97 16.72 -5.35
CA TRP A 56 15.22 15.80 -4.49
C TRP A 56 13.74 15.64 -4.88
N LEU A 57 13.04 16.75 -5.15
CA LEU A 57 11.62 16.70 -5.50
C LEU A 57 11.39 15.90 -6.80
N LYS A 58 12.18 16.16 -7.85
CA LYS A 58 12.06 15.43 -9.11
C LYS A 58 12.41 13.97 -8.91
N LEU A 59 13.46 13.67 -8.14
CA LEU A 59 13.84 12.30 -7.81
C LEU A 59 12.68 11.55 -7.13
N GLN A 60 12.05 12.13 -6.11
CA GLN A 60 10.91 11.50 -5.44
C GLN A 60 9.75 11.27 -6.41
N MET A 61 9.40 12.26 -7.23
CA MET A 61 8.30 12.16 -8.21
C MET A 61 8.56 11.12 -9.31
N HIS A 62 9.82 10.92 -9.71
CA HIS A 62 10.20 9.90 -10.71
C HIS A 62 10.36 8.50 -10.11
N ALA A 63 10.73 8.40 -8.83
CA ALA A 63 11.01 7.15 -8.14
C ALA A 63 9.77 6.47 -7.55
N THR A 64 8.63 7.16 -7.53
CA THR A 64 7.42 6.68 -6.86
C THR A 64 6.18 6.96 -7.69
N CYS A 65 5.10 6.26 -7.40
CA CYS A 65 3.80 6.48 -8.00
C CYS A 65 2.68 6.18 -6.99
N ASP A 66 1.54 6.82 -7.21
CA ASP A 66 0.33 6.55 -6.46
C ASP A 66 -0.49 5.40 -7.07
N ILE A 67 -1.38 4.84 -6.25
CA ILE A 67 -2.47 3.99 -6.73
C ILE A 67 -3.75 4.83 -6.73
N GLU A 68 -4.59 4.62 -7.73
CA GLU A 68 -5.86 5.34 -7.86
C GLU A 68 -6.65 5.39 -6.55
N LYS A 69 -7.12 6.58 -6.21
CA LYS A 69 -7.99 6.77 -5.05
C LYS A 69 -9.38 6.22 -5.36
N SER A 70 -9.88 5.35 -4.50
CA SER A 70 -11.28 4.93 -4.46
C SER A 70 -11.64 4.46 -3.05
N PHE A 71 -12.92 4.42 -2.71
CA PHE A 71 -13.33 3.89 -1.40
C PHE A 71 -12.78 2.48 -1.16
N PHE A 72 -12.81 1.64 -2.20
CA PHE A 72 -12.25 0.30 -2.13
C PHE A 72 -10.73 0.31 -1.96
N ASN A 73 -9.98 1.07 -2.77
CA ASN A 73 -8.51 1.09 -2.70
C ASN A 73 -8.02 1.69 -1.38
N ASP A 74 -8.68 2.73 -0.87
CA ASP A 74 -8.33 3.37 0.41
C ASP A 74 -8.50 2.38 1.59
N TRP A 75 -9.56 1.56 1.56
CA TRP A 75 -9.80 0.50 2.55
C TRP A 75 -8.86 -0.69 2.35
N PHE A 76 -8.76 -1.20 1.13
CA PHE A 76 -8.02 -2.42 0.79
C PHE A 76 -6.53 -2.25 1.08
N THR A 77 -5.96 -1.09 0.73
CA THR A 77 -4.53 -0.81 0.94
C THR A 77 -4.24 -0.19 2.32
N GLY A 78 -5.25 0.16 3.10
CA GLY A 78 -5.07 0.87 4.36
C GLY A 78 -4.41 2.25 4.18
N HIS A 79 -4.83 3.00 3.16
CA HIS A 79 -4.28 4.30 2.74
C HIS A 79 -2.80 4.28 2.31
N LEU A 80 -2.29 3.13 1.87
CA LEU A 80 -0.94 3.05 1.31
C LEU A 80 -0.90 3.45 -0.17
N ASN A 81 -2.04 3.73 -0.79
CA ASN A 81 -2.15 4.20 -2.18
C ASN A 81 -1.61 5.64 -2.45
N PHE A 82 -1.08 6.34 -1.45
CA PHE A 82 -0.59 7.74 -1.53
C PHE A 82 0.92 7.83 -1.27
N GLN A 83 1.73 7.15 -2.08
CA GLN A 83 3.19 7.06 -1.86
C GLN A 83 3.92 8.34 -2.27
N ILE A 84 3.42 9.06 -3.27
CA ILE A 84 3.98 10.36 -3.65
C ILE A 84 3.90 11.30 -2.44
N GLU A 85 2.72 11.46 -1.85
CA GLU A 85 2.53 12.32 -0.68
C GLU A 85 3.32 11.84 0.52
N HIS A 86 3.42 10.52 0.73
CA HIS A 86 4.23 9.96 1.81
C HIS A 86 5.71 10.33 1.68
N HIS A 87 6.28 10.24 0.48
CA HIS A 87 7.68 10.57 0.24
C HIS A 87 7.95 12.07 0.31
N LEU A 88 6.99 12.90 -0.11
CA LEU A 88 7.10 14.35 0.01
C LEU A 88 6.95 14.84 1.45
N PHE A 89 6.13 14.17 2.25
CA PHE A 89 5.79 14.55 3.61
C PHE A 89 5.82 13.34 4.57
N PRO A 90 7.00 12.74 4.82
CA PRO A 90 7.12 11.46 5.55
C PRO A 90 6.66 11.53 7.01
N THR A 91 6.60 12.72 7.60
CA THR A 91 6.11 12.94 8.96
C THR A 91 4.59 13.18 9.02
N MET A 92 3.91 13.31 7.88
CA MET A 92 2.47 13.52 7.83
C MET A 92 1.72 12.22 8.19
N PRO A 93 0.72 12.28 9.09
CA PRO A 93 -0.13 11.12 9.35
C PRO A 93 -0.84 10.63 8.09
N ARG A 94 -0.83 9.31 7.84
CA ARG A 94 -1.38 8.69 6.61
C ARG A 94 -2.81 9.11 6.29
N HIS A 95 -3.65 9.31 7.30
CA HIS A 95 -5.04 9.76 7.13
C HIS A 95 -5.18 11.21 6.63
N ASN A 96 -4.09 11.95 6.45
CA ASN A 96 -4.09 13.28 5.85
C ASN A 96 -3.56 13.29 4.40
N LEU A 97 -2.94 12.21 3.92
CA LEU A 97 -2.33 12.16 2.58
C LEU A 97 -3.37 12.38 1.48
N TYR A 98 -4.55 11.77 1.60
CA TYR A 98 -5.64 11.98 0.63
C TYR A 98 -6.12 13.44 0.55
N LYS A 99 -5.94 14.23 1.63
CA LYS A 99 -6.32 15.65 1.66
C LYS A 99 -5.34 16.52 0.90
N ILE A 100 -4.06 16.17 0.94
CA ILE A 100 -2.99 16.93 0.27
C ILE A 100 -2.73 16.46 -1.16
N GLN A 101 -3.10 15.22 -1.52
CA GLN A 101 -3.00 14.68 -2.88
C GLN A 101 -3.50 15.65 -3.97
N PRO A 102 -4.72 16.25 -3.88
CA PRO A 102 -5.17 17.21 -4.90
C PRO A 102 -4.31 18.48 -4.96
N LEU A 103 -3.72 18.92 -3.83
CA LEU A 103 -2.83 20.08 -3.78
C LEU A 103 -1.50 19.77 -4.45
N VAL A 104 -0.89 18.62 -4.14
CA VAL A 104 0.35 18.15 -4.78
C VAL A 104 0.13 18.00 -6.28
N ARG A 105 -0.94 17.33 -6.71
CA ARG A 105 -1.28 17.17 -8.12
C ARG A 105 -1.47 18.52 -8.85
N SER A 106 -2.11 19.49 -8.19
CA SER A 106 -2.27 20.84 -8.75
C SER A 106 -0.93 21.57 -8.92
N LEU A 107 0.00 21.39 -7.98
CA LEU A 107 1.33 21.97 -8.03
C LEU A 107 2.18 21.31 -9.13
N CYS A 108 2.13 19.98 -9.23
CA CYS A 108 2.78 19.24 -10.32
C CYS A 108 2.31 19.74 -11.68
N LYS A 109 0.98 19.87 -11.88
CA LYS A 109 0.40 20.42 -13.11
C LYS A 109 0.88 21.85 -13.40
N LYS A 110 0.93 22.72 -12.38
CA LYS A 110 1.39 24.12 -12.51
C LYS A 110 2.85 24.20 -12.99
N HIS A 111 3.70 23.27 -12.56
CA HIS A 111 5.13 23.26 -12.86
C HIS A 111 5.55 22.29 -13.98
N GLY A 112 4.59 21.66 -14.67
CA GLY A 112 4.88 20.67 -15.71
C GLY A 112 5.62 19.43 -15.19
N ILE A 113 5.43 19.10 -13.92
CA ILE A 113 5.98 17.89 -13.30
C ILE A 113 4.94 16.78 -13.45
N ASP A 114 5.40 15.62 -13.88
CA ASP A 114 4.54 14.46 -14.06
C ASP A 114 4.12 13.88 -12.70
N TYR A 115 2.86 13.45 -12.61
CA TYR A 115 2.27 12.88 -11.40
C TYR A 115 1.73 11.50 -11.74
N GLN A 116 2.48 10.48 -11.34
CA GLN A 116 2.27 9.10 -11.75
C GLN A 116 1.22 8.42 -10.88
N ILE A 117 0.16 7.89 -11.51
CA ILE A 117 -0.91 7.13 -10.85
C ILE A 117 -1.15 5.85 -11.64
N LYS A 118 -1.25 4.71 -10.94
CA LYS A 118 -1.56 3.40 -11.50
C LYS A 118 -2.89 2.87 -10.96
N THR A 119 -3.58 2.07 -11.75
CA THR A 119 -4.67 1.25 -11.22
C THR A 119 -4.11 0.21 -10.25
N LEU A 120 -4.93 -0.26 -9.30
CA LEU A 120 -4.50 -1.32 -8.37
C LEU A 120 -4.07 -2.60 -9.12
N SER A 121 -4.78 -2.96 -10.19
CA SER A 121 -4.44 -4.12 -11.01
C SER A 121 -3.10 -3.96 -11.73
N GLN A 122 -2.83 -2.77 -12.30
CA GLN A 122 -1.54 -2.50 -12.94
C GLN A 122 -0.40 -2.57 -11.93
N SER A 123 -0.61 -2.00 -10.73
CA SER A 123 0.35 -2.08 -9.65
C SER A 123 0.70 -3.52 -9.27
N PHE A 124 -0.28 -4.43 -9.21
CA PHE A 124 -0.01 -5.85 -8.97
C PHE A 124 0.70 -6.55 -10.12
N ILE A 125 0.35 -6.21 -11.35
CA ILE A 125 1.03 -6.74 -12.54
C ILE A 125 2.50 -6.33 -12.57
N ASP A 126 2.81 -5.11 -12.16
CA ASP A 126 4.19 -4.59 -12.16
C ASP A 126 5.09 -5.24 -11.10
N ILE A 127 4.52 -5.91 -10.08
CA ILE A 127 5.29 -6.66 -9.07
C ILE A 127 5.87 -7.95 -9.65
N VAL A 128 5.16 -8.56 -10.61
CA VAL A 128 5.50 -9.89 -11.14
C VAL A 128 6.19 -9.86 -12.50
N LYS A 129 6.29 -8.67 -13.11
CA LYS A 129 6.99 -8.44 -14.38
C LYS A 129 8.44 -8.06 -14.12
#